data_AF-A0A947DXN5-F1
#
_entry.id   AF-A0A947DXN5-F1
#
_cell.length_a   1.000
_cell.length_b   1.000
_cell.length_c   1.000
_cell.angle_alpha   90.00
_cell.angle_beta   90.00
_cell.angle_gamma   90.00
#
_symmetry.space_group_name_H-M   'P 1'
#
loop_
_entity.id
_entity.type
_entity.pdbx_description
1 polymer ?
#
loop_
_entity_poly.entity_id
_entity_poly.type
_entity_poly.pdbx_seq_one_letter_code
_entity_poly.pdbx_strand_id
1 'polypeptide(L)' 'MQKGQQTRAAILEAALGLASHMGLEGLSIGALAEVMHMSKSGVFAHFGSREELQI' A
#
# COMPACT_ATOMS: atom_id res chain seq x y z
N MET A 1 -3.07 17.02 -10.22
CA MET A 1 -2.44 15.70 -10.05
C MET A 1 -3.34 14.63 -10.64
N GLN A 2 -2.79 13.60 -11.28
CA GLN A 2 -3.61 12.52 -11.84
C GLN A 2 -4.15 11.64 -10.71
N LYS A 3 -5.39 11.15 -10.83
CA LYS A 3 -6.05 10.28 -9.82
C LYS A 3 -5.16 9.14 -9.34
N GLY A 4 -4.46 8.47 -10.26
CA GLY A 4 -3.56 7.36 -9.92
C GLY A 4 -2.38 7.76 -9.03
N GLN A 5 -1.84 8.98 -9.17
CA GLN A 5 -0.77 9.48 -8.29
C GLN A 5 -1.29 9.76 -6.88
N GLN A 6 -2.52 10.28 -6.75
CA GLN A 6 -3.16 10.50 -5.45
C GLN A 6 -3.42 9.18 -4.73
N THR A 7 -3.94 8.17 -5.44
CA THR A 7 -4.11 6.83 -4.88
C THR A 7 -2.79 6.20 -4.47
N ARG A 8 -1.74 6.34 -5.30
CA ARG A 8 -0.41 5.83 -4.98
C ARG A 8 0.16 6.49 -3.71
N ALA A 9 0.00 7.80 -3.55
CA ALA A 9 0.43 8.52 -2.36
C ALA A 9 -0.32 8.05 -1.09
N ALA A 10 -1.64 7.88 -1.18
CA ALA A 10 -2.44 7.41 -0.05
C ALA A 10 -2.06 5.99 0.39
N ILE A 11 -1.74 5.09 -0.56
CA ILE A 11 -1.25 3.75 -0.25
C ILE A 11 0.10 3.81 0.49
N LEU A 12 1.01 4.71 0.10
CA LEU A 12 2.30 4.87 0.80
C LEU A 12 2.12 5.40 2.23
N GLU A 13 1.19 6.32 2.43
CA GLU A 13 0.88 6.86 3.76
C GLU A 13 0.32 5.77 4.68
N ALA A 14 -0.59 4.94 4.17
CA ALA A 14 -1.08 3.77 4.90
C ALA A 14 0.03 2.75 5.19
N ALA A 15 0.92 2.50 4.22
CA ALA A 15 2.07 1.60 4.39
C ALA A 15 3.02 2.07 5.47
N LEU A 16 3.33 3.37 5.51
CA LEU A 16 4.15 3.97 6.56
C LEU A 16 3.48 3.83 7.93
N GLY A 17 2.16 4.07 8.01
CA GLY A 17 1.39 3.88 9.24
C GLY A 17 1.45 2.45 9.75
N LEU A 18 1.18 1.46 8.88
CA LEU A 18 1.26 0.05 9.23
C LEU A 18 2.67 -0.35 9.66
N ALA A 19 3.69 -0.03 8.86
CA ALA A 19 5.08 -0.37 9.15
C ALA A 19 5.55 0.22 10.49
N SER A 20 5.08 1.42 10.84
CA SER A 20 5.43 2.07 12.11
C SER A 20 4.87 1.35 13.35
N HIS A 21 3.74 0.64 13.22
CA HIS A 21 3.10 -0.05 14.34
C HIS A 21 3.49 -1.52 14.45
N MET A 22 3.69 -2.20 13.32
CA MET A 22 3.87 -3.67 13.26
C MET A 22 5.16 -4.10 12.54
N GLY A 23 6.01 -3.15 12.13
CA GLY A 23 7.22 -3.43 11.37
C GLY A 23 6.95 -3.78 9.91
N LEU A 24 8.03 -3.91 9.13
CA LEU A 24 7.95 -4.23 7.69
C LEU A 24 7.48 -5.66 7.41
N GLU A 25 7.61 -6.57 8.38
CA GLU A 25 7.15 -7.96 8.24
C GLU A 25 5.62 -8.06 8.23
N GLY A 26 4.94 -7.16 8.97
CA GLY A 26 3.48 -7.05 8.95
C GLY A 26 2.92 -6.34 7.70
N LEU A 27 3.78 -5.68 6.92
CA LEU A 27 3.37 -4.95 5.72
C LEU A 27 3.11 -5.94 4.58
N SER A 28 1.88 -5.98 4.06
CA SER A 28 1.52 -6.79 2.90
C SER A 28 0.51 -6.06 2.01
N ILE A 29 0.42 -6.46 0.74
CA ILE A 29 -0.61 -5.97 -0.19
C ILE A 29 -2.03 -6.23 0.36
N GLY A 30 -2.22 -7.34 1.08
CA GLY A 30 -3.48 -7.68 1.72
C GLY A 30 -3.85 -6.69 2.83
N ALA A 31 -2.93 -6.44 3.77
CA ALA A 31 -3.15 -5.50 4.87
C ALA A 31 -3.41 -4.08 4.35
N LEU A 32 -2.71 -3.66 3.29
CA LEU A 32 -2.96 -2.37 2.64
C LEU A 32 -4.33 -2.31 1.98
N ALA A 33 -4.75 -3.37 1.29
CA ALA A 33 -6.06 -3.43 0.67
C ALA A 33 -7.18 -3.27 1.72
N GLU A 34 -7.02 -3.89 2.89
CA GLU A 34 -7.95 -3.75 4.01
C GLU A 34 -8.01 -2.32 4.54
N VAL A 35 -6.86 -1.70 4.86
CA VAL A 35 -6.79 -0.32 5.38
C VAL A 35 -7.29 0.71 4.36
N MET A 36 -6.98 0.50 3.09
CA MET A 36 -7.37 1.42 2.01
C MET A 36 -8.81 1.21 1.53
N HIS A 37 -9.53 0.21 2.05
CA HIS A 37 -10.83 -0.23 1.54
C HIS A 37 -10.82 -0.46 0.01
N MET A 38 -9.73 -1.07 -0.47
CA MET A 38 -9.51 -1.41 -1.87
C MET A 38 -9.46 -2.92 -2.04
N SER A 39 -9.64 -3.41 -3.27
CA SER A 39 -9.29 -4.80 -3.56
C SER A 39 -7.76 -4.98 -3.54
N LYS A 40 -7.30 -6.20 -3.24
CA LYS A 40 -5.88 -6.57 -3.36
C LYS A 40 -5.34 -6.29 -4.76
N SER A 41 -6.12 -6.61 -5.80
CA SER A 41 -5.77 -6.32 -7.20
C SER A 41 -5.67 -4.82 -7.49
N GLY A 42 -6.48 -3.98 -6.83
CA GLY A 42 -6.40 -2.53 -6.97
C GLY A 42 -5.11 -1.96 -6.38
N VAL A 43 -4.69 -2.42 -5.20
CA VAL A 43 -3.40 -2.03 -4.60
C VAL A 43 -2.22 -2.57 -5.44
N PHE A 44 -2.32 -3.83 -5.89
CA PHE A 44 -1.33 -4.46 -6.77
C PHE A 44 -1.13 -3.66 -8.06
N ALA A 45 -2.17 -3.08 -8.66
CA ALA A 45 -2.04 -2.29 -9.88
C ALA A 45 -1.16 -1.03 -9.72
N HIS A 46 -0.92 -0.56 -8.50
CA HIS A 46 -0.07 0.60 -8.21
C HIS A 46 1.38 0.26 -7.87
N PHE A 47 1.63 -0.93 -7.30
CA PHE A 47 2.95 -1.29 -6.75
C PHE A 47 3.47 -2.64 -7.22
N GLY A 48 2.66 -3.51 -7.82
CA GLY A 48 3.06 -4.85 -8.25
C GLY A 48 3.27 -5.81 -7.08
N SER A 49 4.23 -5.56 -6.21
CA SER A 49 4.59 -6.47 -5.13
C SER A 49 4.82 -5.73 -3.81
N ARG A 50 4.94 -6.50 -2.72
CA ARG A 50 5.35 -5.95 -1.42
C ARG A 50 6.77 -5.41 -1.51
N GLU A 51 7.63 -6.10 -2.25
CA GLU A 51 9.03 -5.73 -2.45
C GLU A 51 9.13 -4.42 -3.24
N GLU A 52 8.37 -4.25 -4.32
CA GLU A 52 8.32 -3.00 -5.09
C GLU A 52 7.68 -1.84 -4.32
N LEU A 53 6.83 -2.10 -3.33
CA LEU A 53 6.33 -1.08 -2.40
C LEU A 53 7.46 -0.55 -1.48
N GLN A 54 8.49 -1.36 -1.22
CA GLN A 54 9.60 -1.04 -0.32
C GLN A 54 10.81 -0.38 -1.00
N ILE A 55 10.86 -0.32 -2.33
CA ILE A 55 11.94 0.31 -3.13
C ILE A 55 11.61 1.76 -3.45
#